data_AF-A0A1M3IGP1-F1
#
_entry.id   AF-A0A1M3IGP1-F1
#
_cell.length_a   1.000
_cell.length_b   1.000
_cell.length_c   1.000
_cell.angle_alpha   90.00
_cell.angle_beta   90.00
_cell.angle_gamma   90.00
#
_symmetry.space_group_name_H-M   'P 1'
#
loop_
_entity.id
_entity.type
_entity.pdbx_description
1 polymer ?
#
loop_
_entity_poly.entity_id
_entity_poly.type
_entity_poly.pdbx_seq_one_letter_code
_entity_poly.pdbx_strand_id
1 'polypeptide(L)'
;MENFKAASEDLETILTTESEHLQKLNDIVLEAIEEEKLLSQKLYEFENAKLSLSDKVADKVAFFGGSWAFIISFIVFMLIWIGVNVFLLSRPFDPYPFILLNLLLSTIAALQAPIIIMSQNRKEEKDRQRAINDYMINLKAEIEIRNMHQKIDLLISRQMKTMFELQNVQVNMMKEIKEVVDRLNDNKNLTDK
;
A
#
# COMPACT_ATOMS: atom_id res chain seq x y z
N MET A 1 25.69 10.11 -55.69
CA MET A 1 26.13 10.66 -54.38
C MET A 1 24.98 11.21 -53.55
N GLU A 2 23.87 11.70 -54.15
CA GLU A 2 22.70 12.21 -53.41
C GLU A 2 21.95 11.17 -52.55
N ASN A 3 21.72 9.95 -53.06
CA ASN A 3 20.98 8.90 -52.30
C ASN A 3 21.69 8.43 -51.01
N PHE A 4 23.02 8.50 -50.95
CA PHE A 4 23.77 8.10 -49.75
C PHE A 4 23.71 9.18 -48.66
N LYS A 5 23.61 10.44 -49.08
CA LYS A 5 23.52 11.60 -48.18
C LYS A 5 22.13 11.71 -47.55
N ALA A 6 21.08 11.46 -48.33
CA ALA A 6 19.70 11.39 -47.83
C ALA A 6 19.52 10.22 -46.83
N ALA A 7 20.09 9.04 -47.13
CA ALA A 7 20.02 7.89 -46.24
C ALA A 7 20.80 8.08 -44.92
N SER A 8 21.91 8.84 -44.92
CA SER A 8 22.63 9.17 -43.68
C SER A 8 21.92 10.21 -42.83
N GLU A 9 21.22 11.15 -43.47
CA GLU A 9 20.45 12.23 -42.82
C GLU A 9 19.16 11.67 -42.18
N ASP A 10 18.50 10.70 -42.85
CA ASP A 10 17.42 9.91 -42.28
C ASP A 10 17.91 9.03 -41.11
N LEU A 11 19.11 8.47 -41.20
CA LEU A 11 19.67 7.67 -40.10
C LEU A 11 20.04 8.53 -38.88
N GLU A 12 20.60 9.73 -39.08
CA GLU A 12 20.89 10.68 -38.01
C GLU A 12 19.62 11.20 -37.34
N THR A 13 18.57 11.48 -38.12
CA THR A 13 17.27 11.91 -37.58
C THR A 13 16.56 10.79 -36.81
N ILE A 14 16.65 9.54 -37.27
CA ILE A 14 16.12 8.38 -36.53
C ILE A 14 16.92 8.11 -35.25
N LEU A 15 18.26 8.18 -35.31
CA LEU A 15 19.13 7.97 -34.14
C LEU A 15 18.96 9.07 -33.09
N THR A 16 18.80 10.33 -33.52
CA THR A 16 18.51 11.45 -32.62
C THR A 16 17.12 11.30 -32.00
N THR A 17 16.10 10.94 -32.77
CA THR A 17 14.73 10.69 -32.27
C THR A 17 14.68 9.52 -31.27
N GLU A 18 15.38 8.42 -31.56
CA GLU A 18 15.50 7.27 -30.64
C GLU A 18 16.24 7.66 -29.34
N SER A 19 17.32 8.44 -29.45
CA SER A 19 18.05 8.92 -28.26
C SER A 19 17.21 9.87 -27.39
N GLU A 20 16.38 10.70 -28.01
CA GLU A 20 15.46 11.62 -27.33
C GLU A 20 14.31 10.86 -26.65
N HIS A 21 13.83 9.78 -27.27
CA HIS A 21 12.82 8.89 -26.69
C HIS A 21 13.36 8.13 -25.48
N LEU A 22 14.59 7.61 -25.56
CA LEU A 22 15.28 6.94 -24.45
C LEU A 22 15.51 7.90 -23.28
N GLN A 23 15.81 9.17 -23.57
CA GLN A 23 16.00 10.20 -22.56
C GLN A 23 14.70 10.53 -21.82
N LYS A 24 13.58 10.68 -22.56
CA LYS A 24 12.24 10.82 -21.97
C LYS A 24 11.83 9.61 -21.13
N LEU A 25 12.16 8.40 -21.58
CA LEU A 25 11.86 7.18 -20.83
C LEU A 25 12.64 7.14 -19.51
N ASN A 26 13.91 7.55 -19.54
CA ASN A 26 14.75 7.64 -18.35
C ASN A 26 14.21 8.69 -17.36
N ASP A 27 13.78 9.85 -17.85
CA ASP A 27 13.18 10.90 -17.00
C ASP A 27 11.87 10.42 -16.33
N ILE A 28 10.98 9.75 -17.08
CA ILE A 28 9.72 9.20 -16.53
C ILE A 28 10.00 8.12 -15.47
N VAL A 29 10.98 7.26 -15.71
CA VAL A 29 11.36 6.20 -14.76
C VAL A 29 12.00 6.81 -13.51
N LEU A 30 12.84 7.83 -13.65
CA LEU A 30 13.45 8.53 -12.51
C LEU A 30 12.39 9.25 -11.67
N GLU A 31 11.43 9.93 -12.31
CA GLU A 31 10.30 10.57 -11.64
C GLU A 31 9.43 9.55 -10.88
N ALA A 32 9.11 8.42 -11.50
CA ALA A 32 8.36 7.34 -10.85
C ALA A 32 9.11 6.71 -9.65
N ILE A 33 10.44 6.55 -9.74
CA ILE A 33 11.27 6.05 -8.64
C ILE A 33 11.35 7.06 -7.49
N GLU A 34 11.42 8.36 -7.81
CA GLU A 34 11.45 9.41 -6.80
C GLU A 34 10.09 9.54 -6.08
N GLU A 35 8.99 9.45 -6.81
CA GLU A 35 7.65 9.34 -6.24
C GLU A 35 7.51 8.10 -5.35
N GLU A 36 7.98 6.93 -5.79
CA GLU A 36 7.96 5.69 -5.00
C GLU A 36 8.74 5.84 -3.68
N LYS A 37 9.91 6.49 -3.74
CA LYS A 37 10.77 6.74 -2.58
C LYS A 37 10.11 7.71 -1.60
N LEU A 38 9.51 8.79 -2.09
CA LEU A 38 8.76 9.75 -1.26
C LEU A 38 7.55 9.09 -0.61
N LEU A 39 6.81 8.25 -1.34
CA LEU A 39 5.67 7.51 -0.81
C LEU A 39 6.11 6.54 0.29
N SER A 40 7.19 5.80 0.04
CA SER A 40 7.79 4.86 1.00
C SER A 40 8.29 5.58 2.25
N GLN A 41 8.92 6.75 2.11
CA GLN A 41 9.37 7.53 3.26
C GLN A 41 8.19 8.06 4.11
N LYS A 42 7.14 8.57 3.44
CA LYS A 42 5.93 9.06 4.12
C LYS A 42 5.18 7.94 4.85
N LEU A 43 5.20 6.73 4.29
CA LEU A 43 4.69 5.50 4.91
C LEU A 43 5.45 5.17 6.21
N TYR A 44 6.78 5.19 6.16
CA TYR A 44 7.64 4.95 7.34
C TYR A 44 7.44 5.98 8.45
N GLU A 45 7.19 7.25 8.09
CA GLU A 45 6.95 8.32 9.05
C GLU A 45 5.59 8.17 9.75
N PHE A 46 4.56 7.76 9.01
CA PHE A 46 3.23 7.45 9.54
C PHE A 46 3.27 6.27 10.54
N GLU A 47 4.05 5.24 10.25
CA GLU A 47 4.19 4.06 11.11
C GLU A 47 4.90 4.39 12.44
N ASN A 48 5.82 5.36 12.44
CA ASN A 48 6.69 5.66 13.58
C ASN A 48 6.21 6.81 14.48
N ALA A 49 5.02 7.36 14.27
CA ALA A 49 4.46 8.39 15.14
C ALA A 49 4.26 7.85 16.57
N LYS A 50 5.16 8.22 17.50
CA LYS A 50 5.12 7.77 18.90
C LYS A 50 3.88 8.30 19.63
N LEU A 51 3.16 7.41 20.32
CA LEU A 51 2.08 7.79 21.23
C LEU A 51 2.61 8.58 22.44
N SER A 52 1.92 9.68 22.78
CA SER A 52 2.21 10.47 23.98
C SER A 52 1.90 9.67 25.24
N LEU A 53 2.63 9.94 26.33
CA LEU A 53 2.42 9.29 27.63
C LEU A 53 0.99 9.53 28.16
N SER A 54 0.42 10.70 27.86
CA SER A 54 -0.96 11.07 28.22
C SER A 54 -2.00 10.16 27.56
N ASP A 55 -1.73 9.69 26.34
CA ASP A 55 -2.63 8.82 25.59
C ASP A 55 -2.73 7.44 26.21
N LYS A 56 -1.61 6.92 26.73
CA LYS A 56 -1.54 5.60 27.37
C LYS A 56 -2.35 5.55 28.67
N VAL A 57 -2.35 6.63 29.44
CA VAL A 57 -3.10 6.71 30.70
C VAL A 57 -4.60 6.74 30.42
N ALA A 58 -5.04 7.58 29.47
CA ALA A 58 -6.44 7.68 29.10
C ALA A 58 -6.98 6.39 28.44
N ASP A 59 -6.17 5.64 27.68
CA ASP A 59 -6.57 4.34 27.10
C ASP A 59 -6.86 3.32 28.21
N LYS A 60 -6.03 3.33 29.26
CA LYS A 60 -6.17 2.40 30.38
C LYS A 60 -7.39 2.71 31.25
N VAL A 61 -7.69 3.99 31.47
CA VAL A 61 -8.88 4.44 32.22
C VAL A 61 -10.17 4.09 31.48
N ALA A 62 -10.22 4.33 30.16
CA ALA A 62 -11.39 3.99 29.35
C ALA A 62 -11.65 2.47 29.30
N PHE A 63 -10.59 1.67 29.16
CA PHE A 63 -10.70 0.21 29.18
C PHE A 63 -11.18 -0.33 30.53
N PHE A 64 -10.67 0.23 31.64
CA PHE A 64 -11.08 -0.18 32.98
C PHE A 64 -12.53 0.19 33.29
N GLY A 65 -12.97 1.40 32.92
CA GLY A 65 -14.35 1.86 33.13
C GLY A 65 -15.40 1.12 32.29
N GLY A 66 -15.00 0.49 31.18
CA GLY A 66 -15.89 -0.28 30.30
C GLY A 66 -16.03 -1.77 30.65
N SER A 67 -15.37 -2.26 31.71
CA SER A 67 -15.37 -3.68 32.05
C SER A 67 -16.58 -4.10 32.90
N TRP A 68 -17.16 -5.26 32.59
CA TRP A 68 -18.22 -5.88 33.39
C TRP A 68 -17.81 -6.13 34.85
N ALA A 69 -16.53 -6.46 35.09
CA ALA A 69 -16.02 -6.67 36.44
C ALA A 69 -16.00 -5.38 37.27
N PHE A 70 -15.76 -4.22 36.64
CA PHE A 70 -15.79 -2.92 37.31
C PHE A 70 -17.21 -2.58 37.75
N ILE A 71 -18.20 -2.78 36.87
CA ILE A 71 -19.62 -2.53 37.17
C ILE A 71 -20.08 -3.37 38.38
N ILE A 72 -19.76 -4.68 38.38
CA ILE A 72 -20.14 -5.58 39.48
C ILE A 72 -19.45 -5.17 40.80
N SER A 73 -18.15 -4.88 40.76
CA SER A 73 -17.42 -4.40 41.94
C SER A 73 -18.00 -3.10 42.50
N PHE A 74 -18.44 -2.20 41.62
CA PHE A 74 -19.02 -0.92 42.00
C PHE A 74 -20.39 -1.09 42.68
N ILE A 75 -21.23 -1.99 42.18
CA ILE A 75 -22.51 -2.36 42.80
C ILE A 75 -22.28 -2.99 44.18
N VAL A 76 -21.32 -3.91 44.30
CA VAL A 76 -20.98 -4.54 45.59
C VAL A 76 -20.48 -3.49 46.59
N PHE A 77 -19.61 -2.59 46.16
CA PHE A 77 -19.14 -1.47 47.00
C PHE A 77 -20.30 -0.60 47.51
N MET A 78 -21.25 -0.26 46.64
CA MET A 78 -22.46 0.50 47.02
C MET A 78 -23.29 -0.24 48.08
N LEU A 79 -23.52 -1.55 47.89
CA LEU A 79 -24.26 -2.37 48.85
C LEU A 79 -23.56 -2.45 50.20
N ILE A 80 -22.23 -2.59 50.21
CA ILE A 80 -21.42 -2.58 51.44
C ILE A 80 -21.51 -1.22 52.13
N TRP A 81 -21.37 -0.11 51.39
CA TRP A 81 -21.45 1.24 51.93
C TRP A 81 -22.79 1.52 52.62
N ILE A 82 -23.89 1.15 51.95
CA ILE A 82 -25.24 1.25 52.51
C ILE A 82 -25.37 0.34 53.73
N GLY A 83 -24.92 -0.92 53.65
CA GLY A 83 -24.99 -1.88 54.75
C GLY A 83 -24.26 -1.40 56.02
N VAL A 84 -23.06 -0.85 55.87
CA VAL A 84 -22.25 -0.31 56.98
C VAL A 84 -22.93 0.90 57.61
N ASN A 85 -23.44 1.84 56.81
CA ASN A 85 -24.07 3.06 57.33
C ASN A 85 -25.46 2.82 57.93
N VAL A 86 -26.21 1.82 57.45
CA VAL A 86 -27.56 1.54 57.97
C VAL A 86 -27.55 0.61 59.19
N PHE A 87 -26.74 -0.46 59.17
CA PHE A 87 -26.85 -1.53 60.16
C PHE A 87 -25.71 -1.58 61.17
N LEU A 88 -24.52 -1.05 60.83
CA LEU A 88 -23.30 -1.32 61.59
C LEU A 88 -22.83 -0.15 62.46
N LEU A 89 -23.30 1.08 62.19
CA LEU A 89 -22.91 2.28 62.93
C LEU A 89 -24.07 2.82 63.78
N SER A 90 -23.84 2.94 65.10
CA SER A 90 -24.78 3.62 66.02
C SER A 90 -24.90 5.13 65.76
N ARG A 91 -23.89 5.73 65.13
CA ARG A 91 -23.94 7.08 64.55
C ARG A 91 -23.53 6.99 63.07
N PRO A 92 -24.48 6.97 62.13
CA PRO A 92 -24.17 6.83 60.71
C PRO A 92 -23.32 8.00 60.21
N PHE A 93 -22.28 7.69 59.42
CA PHE A 93 -21.42 8.68 58.79
C PHE A 93 -22.11 9.34 57.59
N ASP A 94 -22.90 8.57 56.85
CA ASP A 94 -23.75 9.02 55.74
C ASP A 94 -25.20 8.53 55.97
N PRO A 95 -26.02 9.27 56.74
CA PRO A 95 -27.40 8.88 57.01
C PRO A 95 -28.26 8.92 55.74
N TYR A 96 -29.33 8.10 55.70
CA TYR A 96 -30.33 8.18 54.63
C TYR A 96 -30.83 9.64 54.51
N PRO A 97 -30.74 10.28 53.32
CA PRO A 97 -30.70 9.73 51.96
C PRO A 97 -29.32 9.58 51.27
N PHE A 98 -28.22 9.40 52.02
CA PHE A 98 -26.85 9.17 51.52
C PHE A 98 -26.28 10.30 50.65
N ILE A 99 -26.14 11.50 51.23
CA ILE A 99 -25.71 12.69 50.49
C ILE A 99 -24.26 12.59 50.00
N LEU A 100 -23.36 11.96 50.77
CA LEU A 100 -21.95 11.84 50.40
C LEU A 100 -21.77 10.84 49.26
N LEU A 101 -22.45 9.70 49.33
CA LEU A 101 -22.46 8.73 48.25
C LEU A 101 -23.01 9.34 46.96
N ASN A 102 -24.11 10.09 47.05
CA ASN A 102 -24.72 10.75 45.90
C ASN A 102 -23.81 11.82 45.27
N LEU A 103 -23.12 12.61 46.09
CA LEU A 103 -22.14 13.60 45.63
C LEU A 103 -20.98 12.93 44.88
N LEU A 104 -20.45 11.83 45.42
CA LEU A 104 -19.37 11.06 44.79
C LEU A 104 -19.81 10.50 43.44
N LEU A 105 -21.00 9.87 43.39
CA LEU A 105 -21.58 9.31 42.16
C LEU A 105 -21.78 10.38 41.09
N SER A 106 -22.32 11.53 41.47
CA SER A 106 -22.58 12.64 40.55
C SER A 106 -21.28 13.18 39.96
N THR A 107 -20.23 13.29 40.77
CA THR A 107 -18.92 13.77 40.30
C THR A 107 -18.27 12.77 39.34
N ILE A 108 -18.35 11.46 39.62
CA ILE A 108 -17.84 10.41 38.73
C ILE A 108 -18.61 10.41 37.41
N ALA A 109 -19.94 10.49 37.45
CA ALA A 109 -20.79 10.52 36.26
C ALA A 109 -20.51 11.76 35.38
N ALA A 110 -20.30 12.93 36.00
CA ALA A 110 -19.95 14.16 35.28
C ALA A 110 -18.63 14.04 34.50
N LEU A 111 -17.63 13.36 35.07
CA LEU A 111 -16.34 13.12 34.41
C LEU A 111 -16.41 12.01 33.35
N GLN A 112 -17.44 11.18 33.37
CA GLN A 112 -17.55 10.02 32.48
C GLN A 112 -17.74 10.43 31.00
N ALA A 113 -18.60 11.39 30.71
CA ALA A 113 -18.88 11.80 29.32
C ALA A 113 -17.65 12.36 28.58
N PRO A 114 -16.85 13.29 29.15
CA PRO A 114 -15.60 13.74 28.54
C PRO A 114 -14.58 12.62 28.33
N ILE A 115 -14.42 11.71 29.31
CA ILE A 115 -13.49 10.58 29.19
C ILE A 115 -13.91 9.64 28.05
N ILE A 116 -15.22 9.36 27.93
CA ILE A 116 -15.76 8.57 26.83
C ILE A 116 -15.48 9.25 25.50
N ILE A 117 -15.78 10.55 25.36
CA ILE A 117 -15.55 11.30 24.11
C ILE A 117 -14.06 11.35 23.76
N MET A 118 -13.18 11.60 24.74
CA MET A 118 -11.72 11.56 24.52
C MET A 118 -11.25 10.18 24.06
N SER A 119 -11.78 9.11 24.64
CA SER A 119 -11.48 7.74 24.21
C SER A 119 -12.02 7.44 22.81
N GLN A 120 -13.20 7.96 22.46
CA GLN A 120 -13.81 7.81 21.14
C GLN A 120 -13.00 8.54 20.08
N ASN A 121 -12.70 9.83 20.28
CA ASN A 121 -11.87 10.63 19.38
C ASN A 121 -10.51 9.96 19.11
N ARG A 122 -9.89 9.36 20.14
CA ARG A 122 -8.62 8.63 19.95
C ARG A 122 -8.79 7.34 19.17
N LYS A 123 -9.89 6.61 19.37
CA LYS A 123 -10.18 5.40 18.59
C LYS A 123 -10.40 5.76 17.12
N GLU A 124 -11.18 6.80 16.85
CA GLU A 124 -11.43 7.31 15.51
C GLU A 124 -10.14 7.79 14.83
N GLU A 125 -9.27 8.49 15.56
CA GLU A 125 -7.95 8.87 15.05
C GLU A 125 -7.13 7.63 14.66
N LYS A 126 -7.02 6.63 15.53
CA LYS A 126 -6.30 5.37 15.22
C LYS A 126 -6.92 4.65 14.01
N ASP A 127 -8.24 4.61 13.92
CA ASP A 127 -8.96 3.97 12.82
C ASP A 127 -8.73 4.74 11.50
N ARG A 128 -8.71 6.07 11.53
CA ARG A 128 -8.36 6.91 10.37
C ARG A 128 -6.92 6.67 9.91
N GLN A 129 -5.97 6.61 10.85
CA GLN A 129 -4.56 6.35 10.55
C GLN A 129 -4.37 4.97 9.91
N ARG A 130 -5.08 3.95 10.42
CA ARG A 130 -5.11 2.60 9.82
C ARG A 130 -5.68 2.63 8.40
N ALA A 131 -6.80 3.30 8.18
CA ALA A 131 -7.41 3.42 6.85
C ALA A 131 -6.48 4.11 5.84
N ILE A 132 -5.75 5.14 6.26
CA ILE A 132 -4.74 5.81 5.42
C ILE A 132 -3.60 4.86 5.09
N ASN A 133 -3.09 4.11 6.07
CA ASN A 133 -2.04 3.12 5.85
C ASN A 133 -2.49 2.02 4.86
N ASP A 134 -3.69 1.47 5.04
CA ASP A 134 -4.25 0.47 4.15
C ASP A 134 -4.44 1.01 2.73
N TYR A 135 -4.88 2.26 2.59
CA TYR A 135 -4.97 2.94 1.29
C TYR A 135 -3.60 3.05 0.61
N MET A 136 -2.57 3.48 1.35
CA MET A 136 -1.23 3.62 0.82
C MET A 136 -0.61 2.27 0.42
N ILE A 137 -0.84 1.21 1.18
CA ILE A 137 -0.40 -0.15 0.81
C ILE A 137 -1.07 -0.60 -0.49
N ASN A 138 -2.37 -0.36 -0.65
CA ASN A 138 -3.09 -0.69 -1.89
C ASN A 138 -2.55 0.11 -3.08
N LEU A 139 -2.31 1.41 -2.91
CA LEU A 139 -1.72 2.25 -3.95
C LEU A 139 -0.33 1.73 -4.37
N LYS A 140 0.50 1.35 -3.40
CA LYS A 140 1.81 0.75 -3.68
C LYS A 140 1.68 -0.54 -4.49
N ALA A 141 0.77 -1.43 -4.09
CA ALA A 141 0.50 -2.66 -4.82
C ALA A 141 0.02 -2.40 -6.25
N GLU A 142 -0.83 -1.39 -6.47
CA GLU A 142 -1.29 -1.00 -7.81
C GLU A 142 -0.12 -0.53 -8.69
N ILE A 143 0.77 0.31 -8.16
CA ILE A 143 1.95 0.79 -8.88
C ILE A 143 2.88 -0.38 -9.23
N GLU A 144 3.10 -1.30 -8.28
CA GLU A 144 3.94 -2.48 -8.50
C GLU A 144 3.36 -3.40 -9.59
N ILE A 145 2.04 -3.62 -9.60
CA ILE A 145 1.34 -4.36 -10.66
C ILE A 145 1.50 -3.67 -12.01
N ARG A 146 1.34 -2.34 -12.06
CA ARG A 146 1.50 -1.57 -13.30
C ARG A 146 2.92 -1.67 -13.86
N ASN A 147 3.92 -1.57 -12.99
CA ASN A 147 5.33 -1.73 -13.36
C ASN A 147 5.63 -3.15 -13.87
N MET A 148 5.04 -4.18 -13.25
CA MET A 148 5.14 -5.55 -13.75
C MET A 148 4.49 -5.69 -15.13
N HIS A 149 3.33 -5.08 -15.35
CA HIS A 149 2.64 -5.13 -16.64
C HIS A 149 3.49 -4.53 -17.77
N GLN A 150 4.08 -3.35 -17.54
CA GLN A 150 5.00 -2.72 -18.50
C GLN A 150 6.21 -3.60 -18.82
N LYS A 151 6.82 -4.24 -17.81
CA LYS A 151 7.93 -5.18 -18.03
C LYS A 151 7.50 -6.40 -18.86
N ILE A 152 6.30 -6.92 -18.62
CA ILE A 152 5.74 -8.04 -19.39
C ILE A 152 5.53 -7.61 -20.84
N ASP A 153 4.95 -6.44 -21.10
CA ASP A 153 4.74 -5.93 -22.45
C ASP A 153 6.06 -5.76 -23.22
N LEU A 154 7.09 -5.23 -22.55
CA LEU A 154 8.44 -5.12 -23.12
C LEU A 154 9.04 -6.49 -23.47
N LEU A 155 8.90 -7.48 -22.58
CA LEU A 155 9.37 -8.84 -22.81
C LEU A 155 8.64 -9.51 -23.98
N ILE A 156 7.32 -9.35 -24.06
CA ILE A 156 6.48 -9.88 -25.15
C ILE A 156 6.89 -9.25 -26.48
N SER A 157 7.03 -7.92 -26.54
CA SER A 157 7.47 -7.20 -27.74
C SER A 157 8.84 -7.70 -28.22
N ARG A 158 9.79 -7.88 -27.29
CA ARG A 158 11.11 -8.43 -27.61
C ARG A 158 11.03 -9.86 -28.14
N GLN A 159 10.25 -10.74 -27.49
CA GLN A 159 10.07 -12.12 -27.96
C GLN A 159 9.43 -12.17 -29.35
N MET A 160 8.45 -11.30 -29.63
CA MET A 160 7.79 -11.23 -30.92
C MET A 160 8.76 -10.79 -32.03
N LYS A 161 9.62 -9.82 -31.75
CA LYS A 161 10.69 -9.40 -32.67
C LYS A 161 11.66 -10.56 -32.97
N THR A 162 12.13 -11.25 -31.93
CA THR A 162 13.01 -12.43 -32.10
C THR A 162 12.34 -13.52 -32.93
N MET A 163 11.04 -13.78 -32.74
CA MET A 163 10.31 -14.76 -33.53
C MET A 163 10.24 -14.38 -35.01
N PHE A 164 10.02 -13.09 -35.31
CA PHE A 164 10.04 -12.57 -36.68
C PHE A 164 11.42 -12.71 -37.35
N GLU A 165 12.49 -12.38 -36.61
CA GLU A 165 13.86 -12.55 -37.09
C GLU A 165 14.17 -14.02 -37.39
N LEU A 166 13.76 -14.94 -36.51
CA LEU A 166 13.91 -16.38 -36.73
C LEU A 166 13.11 -16.87 -37.95
N GLN A 167 11.88 -16.38 -38.15
CA GLN A 167 11.09 -16.71 -39.34
C GLN A 167 11.75 -16.21 -40.62
N ASN A 168 12.27 -14.98 -40.64
CA ASN A 168 12.99 -14.45 -41.81
C ASN A 168 14.22 -15.29 -42.14
N VAL A 169 14.97 -15.70 -41.12
CA VAL A 169 16.13 -16.59 -41.27
C VAL A 169 15.71 -17.95 -41.84
N GLN A 170 14.60 -18.53 -41.38
CA GLN A 170 14.05 -19.78 -41.94
C GLN A 170 13.60 -19.63 -43.40
N VAL A 171 12.95 -18.52 -43.75
CA VAL A 171 12.53 -18.24 -45.14
C VAL A 171 13.73 -18.12 -46.06
N ASN A 172 14.80 -17.45 -45.62
CA ASN A 172 16.03 -17.33 -46.40
C ASN A 172 16.70 -18.69 -46.60
N MET A 173 16.80 -19.51 -45.54
CA MET A 173 17.30 -20.88 -45.69
C MET A 173 16.46 -21.72 -46.66
N MET A 174 15.12 -21.59 -46.64
CA MET A 174 14.27 -22.29 -47.62
C MET A 174 14.53 -21.83 -49.07
N LYS A 175 14.79 -20.53 -49.28
CA LYS A 175 15.16 -20.01 -50.61
C LYS A 175 16.50 -20.58 -51.07
N GLU A 176 17.51 -20.58 -50.22
CA GLU A 176 18.82 -21.16 -50.53
C GLU A 176 18.72 -22.65 -50.84
N ILE A 177 17.97 -23.43 -50.04
CA ILE A 177 17.72 -24.85 -50.31
C ILE A 177 17.04 -25.02 -51.66
N LYS A 178 16.01 -24.22 -51.97
CA LYS A 178 15.32 -24.27 -53.26
C LYS A 178 16.29 -24.01 -54.41
N GLU A 179 17.14 -22.99 -54.31
CA GLU A 179 18.14 -22.69 -55.34
C GLU A 179 19.18 -23.81 -55.51
N VAL A 180 19.58 -24.47 -54.42
CA VAL A 180 20.49 -25.63 -54.49
C VAL A 180 19.79 -26.81 -55.17
N VAL A 181 18.52 -27.07 -54.82
CA VAL A 181 17.71 -28.13 -55.44
C VAL A 181 17.52 -27.87 -56.93
N ASP A 182 17.17 -26.65 -57.33
CA ASP A 182 16.98 -26.26 -58.74
C ASP A 182 18.30 -26.43 -59.54
N ARG A 183 19.44 -26.00 -58.98
CA ARG A 183 20.77 -26.19 -59.59
C ARG A 183 21.13 -27.66 -59.76
N LEU A 184 20.83 -28.51 -58.78
CA LEU A 184 21.09 -29.95 -58.87
C LEU A 184 20.21 -30.60 -59.94
N ASN A 185 18.96 -30.15 -60.09
CA ASN A 185 18.04 -30.66 -61.09
C ASN A 185 18.46 -30.27 -62.52
N ASP A 186 18.93 -29.04 -62.71
CA ASP A 186 19.45 -28.56 -64.00
C ASP A 186 20.74 -29.29 -64.41
N ASN A 187 21.64 -29.57 -63.47
CA ASN A 187 22.88 -30.28 -63.75
C ASN A 187 22.64 -31.77 -64.10
N LYS A 188 21.63 -32.39 -63.49
CA LYS A 188 21.20 -33.75 -63.82
C LYS A 188 20.68 -33.84 -65.26
N ASN A 189 19.89 -32.86 -65.70
CA ASN A 189 19.38 -32.78 -67.08
C ASN A 189 20.47 -32.53 -68.14
N LEU A 190 21.65 -32.03 -67.76
CA LEU A 190 22.82 -31.86 -68.62
C LEU A 190 23.70 -33.11 -68.72
N THR A 191 23.57 -34.06 -67.78
CA THR A 191 24.39 -35.28 -67.74
C THR A 191 23.69 -36.49 -68.37
N ASP A 192 22.36 -36.46 -68.50
CA ASP A 192 21.53 -37.51 -69.14
C ASP A 192 21.30 -37.29 -70.66
N LYS A 193 22.06 -36.39 -71.31
CA LYS A 193 22.07 -36.15 -72.76
C LYS A 193 23.38 -36.62 -73.39
#